data_AF-A0A960Z470-F1
#
_entry.id   AF-A0A960Z470-F1
#
_cell.length_a   1.000
_cell.length_b   1.000
_cell.length_c   1.000
_cell.angle_alpha   90.00
_cell.angle_beta   90.00
_cell.angle_gamma   90.00
#
_symmetry.space_group_name_H-M   'P 1'
#
loop_
_entity.id
_entity.type
_entity.pdbx_description
1 polymer ?
#
loop_
_entity_poly.entity_id
_entity_poly.type
_entity_poly.pdbx_seq_one_letter_code
_entity_poly.pdbx_strand_id
1 'polypeptide(L)'
;DLSLPDATGLGGVSTLRAQFPSIPIVVLTGFDDERMAIAALREGAEDYLVKDSAKATVLRRVLLHAIERKRVTEAMLATRDRFREAQRLEALGRLAGGIAHDFNNMLTSILGYSSILCAELEDPQSRADAEEIQKAGERAADLTRQILAFSRRDQPRLEAVDVNEVVDHMVRMLNRLLP
;
A
#
# COMPACT_ATOMS: atom_id res chain seq x y z
N ASP A 1 -36.38 7.01 -27.81
CA ASP A 1 -37.39 6.38 -28.68
C ASP A 1 -36.73 5.20 -29.36
N LEU A 2 -37.31 4.01 -29.38
CA LEU A 2 -36.70 2.82 -30.02
C LEU A 2 -36.85 2.85 -31.55
N SER A 3 -37.00 4.04 -32.12
CA SER A 3 -37.14 4.33 -33.55
C SER A 3 -35.87 4.96 -34.15
N LEU A 4 -34.69 4.55 -33.68
CA LEU A 4 -33.42 4.82 -34.37
C LEU A 4 -32.99 3.56 -35.14
N PRO A 5 -32.59 3.66 -36.42
CA PRO A 5 -32.34 2.51 -37.30
C PRO A 5 -31.16 1.62 -36.89
N ASP A 6 -30.37 2.03 -35.90
CA ASP A 6 -29.16 1.34 -35.42
C ASP A 6 -29.35 0.64 -34.05
N ALA A 7 -30.57 0.63 -33.49
CA ALA A 7 -30.82 -0.01 -32.20
C ALA A 7 -30.88 -1.55 -32.36
N THR A 8 -29.75 -2.21 -32.17
CA THR A 8 -29.55 -3.67 -32.21
C THR A 8 -30.26 -4.40 -31.06
N GLY A 9 -31.59 -4.31 -30.98
CA GLY A 9 -32.45 -5.14 -30.12
C GLY A 9 -31.87 -5.49 -28.73
N LEU A 10 -32.03 -6.76 -28.32
CA LEU A 10 -31.47 -7.30 -27.07
C LEU A 10 -29.95 -7.51 -27.13
N GLY A 11 -29.38 -7.67 -28.33
CA GLY A 11 -27.93 -7.86 -28.54
C GLY A 11 -27.08 -6.65 -28.15
N GLY A 12 -27.67 -5.46 -28.12
CA GLY A 12 -27.03 -4.25 -27.61
C GLY A 12 -26.70 -4.34 -26.11
N VAL A 13 -27.53 -5.02 -25.31
CA VAL A 13 -27.34 -5.14 -23.85
C VAL A 13 -26.11 -5.99 -23.54
N SER A 14 -26.01 -7.18 -24.14
CA SER A 14 -24.87 -8.07 -23.93
C SER A 14 -23.56 -7.48 -24.47
N THR A 15 -23.63 -6.77 -25.60
CA THR A 15 -22.48 -6.05 -26.16
C THR A 15 -22.01 -4.93 -25.21
N LEU A 16 -22.93 -4.12 -24.70
CA LEU A 16 -22.61 -3.06 -23.73
C LEU A 16 -22.12 -3.64 -22.39
N ARG A 17 -22.67 -4.77 -21.94
CA ARG A 17 -22.24 -5.43 -20.71
C ARG A 17 -20.82 -6.01 -20.85
N ALA A 18 -20.46 -6.52 -22.02
CA ALA A 18 -19.11 -7.00 -22.32
C ALA A 18 -18.08 -5.86 -22.38
N GLN A 19 -18.42 -4.73 -23.01
CA GLN A 19 -17.53 -3.56 -23.09
C GLN A 19 -17.47 -2.76 -21.77
N PHE A 20 -18.57 -2.73 -21.02
CA PHE A 20 -18.69 -1.95 -19.79
C PHE A 20 -19.23 -2.82 -18.62
N PRO A 21 -18.43 -3.77 -18.11
CA PRO A 21 -18.88 -4.73 -17.09
C PRO A 21 -19.34 -4.07 -15.77
N SER A 22 -18.80 -2.88 -15.49
CA SER A 22 -19.02 -2.11 -14.27
C SER A 22 -20.13 -1.07 -14.37
N ILE A 23 -20.66 -0.77 -15.57
CA ILE A 23 -21.70 0.24 -15.77
C ILE A 23 -23.08 -0.45 -15.65
N PRO A 24 -24.01 0.03 -14.80
CA PRO A 24 -25.36 -0.51 -14.76
C PRO A 24 -26.10 -0.16 -16.05
N ILE A 25 -26.72 -1.16 -16.68
CA ILE A 25 -27.49 -0.99 -17.92
C ILE A 25 -28.95 -1.13 -17.56
N VAL A 26 -29.75 -0.11 -17.89
CA VAL A 26 -31.21 -0.17 -17.74
C VAL A 26 -31.86 0.02 -19.10
N VAL A 27 -32.76 -0.89 -19.45
CA VAL A 27 -33.41 -0.92 -20.75
C VAL A 27 -34.74 -0.19 -20.69
N LEU A 28 -34.96 0.73 -21.61
CA LEU A 28 -36.23 1.45 -21.75
C LEU A 28 -37.09 0.74 -22.80
N THR A 29 -38.24 0.20 -22.40
CA THR A 29 -39.19 -0.52 -23.27
C THR A 29 -40.47 0.28 -23.49
N GLY A 30 -41.19 0.03 -24.60
CA GLY A 30 -42.52 0.58 -24.84
C GLY A 30 -43.60 -0.11 -23.99
N PHE A 31 -44.83 0.41 -24.00
CA PHE A 31 -45.97 -0.25 -23.33
C PHE A 31 -46.16 -1.69 -23.84
N ASP A 32 -46.40 -2.61 -22.89
CA ASP A 32 -46.82 -4.00 -23.09
C ASP A 32 -45.77 -5.03 -23.56
N ASP A 33 -44.46 -4.72 -23.44
CA ASP A 33 -43.39 -5.67 -23.81
C ASP A 33 -42.63 -6.26 -22.61
N GLU A 34 -43.36 -7.00 -21.78
CA GLU A 34 -42.81 -7.75 -20.63
C GLU A 34 -41.82 -8.85 -21.09
N ARG A 35 -42.00 -9.39 -22.29
CA ARG A 35 -41.10 -10.41 -22.86
C ARG A 35 -39.74 -9.82 -23.20
N MET A 36 -39.69 -8.64 -23.81
CA MET A 36 -38.42 -7.92 -24.04
C MET A 36 -37.76 -7.49 -22.73
N ALA A 37 -38.54 -7.08 -21.73
CA ALA A 37 -38.02 -6.75 -20.40
C ALA A 37 -37.31 -7.93 -19.73
N ILE A 38 -37.93 -9.11 -19.73
CA ILE A 38 -37.34 -10.34 -19.17
C ILE A 38 -36.09 -10.74 -19.94
N ALA A 39 -36.12 -10.64 -21.27
CA ALA A 39 -34.96 -10.96 -22.10
C ALA A 39 -33.79 -9.99 -21.84
N ALA A 40 -34.06 -8.70 -21.64
CA ALA A 40 -33.04 -7.71 -21.32
C ALA A 40 -32.33 -8.03 -19.99
N LEU A 41 -33.08 -8.42 -18.95
CA LEU A 41 -32.49 -8.85 -17.67
C LEU A 41 -31.58 -10.07 -17.84
N ARG A 42 -31.99 -11.04 -18.66
CA ARG A 42 -31.18 -12.24 -18.97
C ARG A 42 -29.90 -11.92 -19.72
N GLU A 43 -29.92 -10.94 -20.61
CA GLU A 43 -28.76 -10.44 -21.35
C GLU A 43 -27.85 -9.54 -20.50
N GLY A 44 -28.21 -9.31 -19.23
CA GLY A 44 -27.38 -8.59 -18.27
C GLY A 44 -27.80 -7.14 -18.05
N ALA A 45 -29.00 -6.72 -18.45
CA ALA A 45 -29.59 -5.50 -17.92
C ALA A 45 -29.87 -5.65 -16.41
N GLU A 46 -29.72 -4.57 -15.67
CA GLU A 46 -29.89 -4.55 -14.22
C GLU A 46 -31.33 -4.22 -13.81
N ASP A 47 -32.03 -3.48 -14.69
CA ASP A 47 -33.46 -3.21 -14.56
C ASP A 47 -34.05 -2.85 -15.94
N TYR A 48 -35.37 -2.75 -16.03
CA TYR A 48 -36.05 -2.18 -17.18
C TYR A 48 -37.07 -1.12 -16.78
N LEU A 49 -37.39 -0.24 -17.71
CA LEU A 49 -38.27 0.89 -17.52
C LEU A 49 -39.25 1.01 -18.68
N VAL A 50 -40.55 1.00 -18.39
CA VAL A 50 -41.57 1.29 -19.40
C VAL A 50 -41.63 2.80 -19.65
N LYS A 51 -41.40 3.22 -20.89
CA LYS A 51 -41.14 4.60 -21.34
C LYS A 51 -42.15 5.65 -20.85
N ASP A 52 -43.44 5.31 -20.79
CA ASP A 52 -44.50 6.22 -20.32
C ASP A 52 -44.71 6.19 -18.79
N SER A 53 -44.09 5.24 -18.09
CA SER A 53 -44.07 5.15 -16.63
C SER A 53 -42.68 5.40 -16.04
N ALA A 54 -41.72 5.82 -16.86
CA ALA A 54 -40.34 6.12 -16.48
C ALA A 54 -40.30 7.38 -15.58
N LYS A 55 -40.82 7.22 -14.37
CA LYS A 55 -40.85 8.22 -13.32
C LYS A 55 -39.40 8.52 -12.92
N ALA A 56 -39.12 9.79 -12.62
CA ALA A 56 -37.81 10.27 -12.18
C ALA A 56 -37.19 9.45 -11.03
N THR A 57 -38.01 8.75 -10.24
CA THR A 57 -37.61 7.82 -9.18
C THR A 57 -36.78 6.63 -9.67
N VAL A 58 -37.07 6.05 -10.84
CA VAL A 58 -36.30 4.89 -11.33
C VAL A 58 -34.98 5.35 -11.93
N LEU A 59 -34.96 6.44 -12.69
CA LEU A 59 -33.70 7.06 -13.16
C LEU A 59 -32.78 7.42 -11.98
N ARG A 60 -33.35 7.99 -10.90
CA ARG A 60 -32.61 8.27 -9.67
C ARG A 60 -32.02 7.01 -9.05
N ARG A 61 -32.77 5.89 -8.99
CA ARG A 61 -32.28 4.62 -8.43
C ARG A 61 -31.10 4.07 -9.23
N VAL A 62 -31.17 4.12 -10.56
CA VAL A 62 -30.09 3.68 -11.46
C VAL A 62 -28.83 4.52 -11.27
N LEU A 63 -28.98 5.85 -11.24
CA LEU A 63 -27.84 6.76 -11.01
C LEU A 63 -27.22 6.56 -9.62
N LEU A 64 -28.04 6.41 -8.58
CA LEU A 64 -27.55 6.13 -7.24
C LEU A 64 -26.79 4.80 -7.17
N HIS A 65 -27.33 3.73 -7.75
CA HIS A 65 -26.64 2.44 -7.82
C HIS A 65 -25.31 2.53 -8.58
N ALA A 66 -25.26 3.27 -9.70
CA ALA A 66 -24.03 3.49 -10.45
C ALA A 66 -22.95 4.17 -9.60
N ILE A 67 -23.34 5.22 -8.87
CA ILE A 67 -22.45 5.97 -7.97
C ILE A 67 -21.97 5.08 -6.82
N GLU A 68 -22.89 4.37 -6.16
CA GLU A 68 -22.60 3.46 -5.05
C GLU A 68 -21.58 2.39 -5.48
N ARG A 69 -21.84 1.72 -6.61
CA ARG A 69 -20.98 0.67 -7.14
C ARG A 69 -19.60 1.19 -7.52
N LYS A 70 -19.52 2.37 -8.13
CA LYS A 70 -18.23 3.01 -8.45
C LYS A 70 -17.45 3.31 -7.17
N ARG A 71 -18.08 3.89 -6.15
CA ARG A 71 -17.45 4.17 -4.85
C ARG A 71 -16.94 2.92 -4.15
N VAL A 72 -17.74 1.85 -4.13
CA VAL A 72 -17.31 0.56 -3.56
C VAL A 72 -16.11 0.00 -4.30
N THR A 73 -16.13 0.05 -5.64
CA THR A 73 -15.02 -0.43 -6.47
C THR A 73 -13.75 0.38 -6.24
N GLU A 74 -13.85 1.71 -6.22
CA GLU A 74 -12.72 2.61 -5.95
C GLU A 74 -12.17 2.40 -4.53
N ALA A 75 -13.04 2.28 -3.52
CA ALA A 75 -12.64 1.99 -2.15
C ALA A 75 -11.95 0.63 -2.02
N MET A 76 -12.45 -0.38 -2.73
CA MET A 76 -11.84 -1.72 -2.75
C MET A 76 -10.45 -1.69 -3.40
N LEU A 77 -10.30 -0.98 -4.53
CA LEU A 77 -9.00 -0.81 -5.19
C LEU A 77 -8.01 -0.06 -4.29
N ALA A 78 -8.41 1.07 -3.71
CA ALA A 78 -7.56 1.84 -2.80
C ALA A 78 -7.13 1.02 -1.57
N THR A 79 -8.04 0.23 -1.00
CA THR A 79 -7.72 -0.66 0.14
C THR A 79 -6.75 -1.77 -0.28
N ARG A 80 -6.96 -2.37 -1.46
CA ARG A 80 -6.09 -3.41 -2.00
C ARG A 80 -4.67 -2.89 -2.24
N ASP A 81 -4.52 -1.67 -2.74
CA ASP A 81 -3.21 -1.07 -2.99
C ASP A 81 -2.50 -0.75 -1.68
N ARG A 82 -3.19 -0.15 -0.70
CA ARG A 82 -2.63 0.04 0.65
C ARG A 82 -2.23 -1.27 1.31
N PHE A 83 -3.04 -2.33 1.16
CA PHE A 83 -2.72 -3.64 1.69
C PHE A 83 -1.46 -4.24 1.04
N ARG A 84 -1.33 -4.13 -0.28
CA ARG A 84 -0.11 -4.57 -1.00
C ARG A 84 1.12 -3.80 -0.54
N GLU A 85 1.01 -2.49 -0.36
CA GLU A 85 2.10 -1.66 0.14
C GLU A 85 2.50 -2.07 1.57
N ALA A 86 1.53 -2.28 2.46
CA ALA A 86 1.76 -2.75 3.82
C ALA A 86 2.43 -4.14 3.85
N GLN A 87 2.02 -5.07 2.99
CA GLN A 87 2.67 -6.38 2.86
C GLN A 87 4.10 -6.27 2.32
N ARG A 88 4.35 -5.38 1.36
CA ARG A 88 5.70 -5.13 0.86
C ARG A 88 6.61 -4.59 1.95
N LEU A 89 6.14 -3.62 2.73
CA LEU A 89 6.85 -3.08 3.88
C LEU A 89 7.08 -4.14 4.96
N GLU A 90 6.13 -5.05 5.18
CA GLU A 90 6.32 -6.20 6.09
C GLU A 90 7.47 -7.10 5.66
N ALA A 91 7.48 -7.49 4.39
CA ALA A 91 8.50 -8.37 3.85
C ALA A 91 9.88 -7.72 3.93
N LEU A 92 9.98 -6.43 3.59
CA LEU A 92 11.21 -5.64 3.74
C LEU A 92 11.66 -5.56 5.20
N GLY A 93 10.74 -5.32 6.14
CA GLY A 93 11.04 -5.31 7.57
C GLY A 93 11.61 -6.64 8.06
N ARG A 94 10.96 -7.76 7.73
CA ARG A 94 11.48 -9.09 8.10
C ARG A 94 12.85 -9.40 7.51
N LEU A 95 13.06 -9.08 6.22
CA LEU A 95 14.35 -9.26 5.55
C LEU A 95 15.43 -8.39 6.21
N ALA A 96 15.13 -7.12 6.49
CA ALA A 96 16.04 -6.21 7.16
C ALA A 96 16.42 -6.70 8.57
N GLY A 97 15.48 -7.30 9.31
CA GLY A 97 15.75 -7.87 10.64
C GLY A 97 16.71 -9.06 10.60
N GLY A 98 16.53 -9.97 9.64
CA GLY A 98 17.44 -11.09 9.42
C GLY A 98 18.84 -10.64 8.98
N ILE A 99 18.90 -9.75 7.98
CA ILE A 99 20.17 -9.19 7.50
C ILE A 99 20.92 -8.46 8.63
N ALA A 100 20.21 -7.63 9.40
CA ALA A 100 20.83 -6.87 10.47
C ALA A 100 21.32 -7.74 11.64
N HIS A 101 20.63 -8.84 11.94
CA HIS A 101 21.13 -9.84 12.88
C HIS A 101 22.48 -10.41 12.42
N ASP A 102 22.60 -10.78 11.15
CA ASP A 102 23.85 -11.34 10.60
C ASP A 102 24.98 -10.31 10.57
N PHE A 103 24.68 -9.04 10.25
CA PHE A 103 25.65 -7.96 10.38
C PHE A 103 26.13 -7.78 11.82
N ASN A 104 25.22 -7.78 12.80
CA ASN A 104 25.61 -7.69 14.21
C ASN A 104 26.51 -8.84 14.64
N ASN A 105 26.31 -10.05 14.11
CA ASN A 105 27.19 -11.19 14.38
C ASN A 105 28.60 -10.95 13.87
N MET A 106 28.75 -10.45 12.64
CA MET A 106 30.05 -10.11 12.06
C MET A 106 30.72 -8.97 12.82
N LEU A 107 29.96 -7.92 13.16
CA LEU A 107 30.45 -6.77 13.91
C LEU A 107 30.89 -7.14 15.32
N THR A 108 30.19 -8.06 15.98
CA THR A 108 30.59 -8.56 17.30
C THR A 108 31.99 -9.18 17.26
N SER A 109 32.27 -10.00 16.25
CA SER A 109 33.59 -10.60 16.06
C SER A 109 34.65 -9.55 15.72
N ILE A 110 34.37 -8.64 14.78
CA ILE A 110 35.30 -7.56 14.40
C ILE A 110 35.65 -6.69 15.59
N LEU A 111 34.64 -6.23 16.34
CA LEU A 111 34.82 -5.41 17.53
C LEU A 111 35.58 -6.16 18.61
N GLY A 112 35.24 -7.42 18.86
CA GLY A 112 35.93 -8.27 19.83
C GLY A 112 37.43 -8.41 19.53
N TYR A 113 37.79 -8.78 18.29
CA TYR A 113 39.20 -8.90 17.89
C TYR A 113 39.92 -7.55 17.88
N SER A 114 39.28 -6.48 17.39
CA SER A 114 39.89 -5.15 17.41
C SER A 114 40.17 -4.67 18.83
N SER A 115 39.28 -4.93 19.79
CA SER A 115 39.49 -4.58 21.19
C SER A 115 40.66 -5.34 21.83
N ILE A 116 40.87 -6.61 21.46
CA ILE A 116 42.03 -7.39 21.91
C ILE A 116 43.31 -6.80 21.30
N LEU A 117 43.32 -6.51 20.00
CA LEU A 117 44.46 -5.91 19.31
C LEU A 117 44.84 -4.54 19.91
N CYS A 118 43.87 -3.68 20.22
CA CYS A 118 44.10 -2.40 20.91
C CYS A 118 44.78 -2.58 22.27
N ALA A 119 44.51 -3.69 22.97
CA ALA A 119 45.10 -3.99 24.28
C ALA A 119 46.49 -4.63 24.20
N GLU A 120 46.74 -5.47 23.18
CA GLU A 120 47.95 -6.29 23.07
C GLU A 120 49.04 -5.68 22.18
N LEU A 121 48.71 -4.81 21.22
CA LEU A 121 49.68 -4.24 20.29
C LEU A 121 50.55 -3.17 20.98
N GLU A 122 51.86 -3.39 21.00
CA GLU A 122 52.84 -2.43 21.55
C GLU A 122 53.29 -1.39 20.53
N ASP A 123 53.30 -1.75 19.24
CA ASP A 123 53.67 -0.84 18.16
C ASP A 123 52.62 0.28 17.98
N PRO A 124 53.02 1.57 18.08
CA PRO A 124 52.08 2.69 18.02
C PRO A 124 51.28 2.77 16.71
N GLN A 125 51.89 2.41 15.57
CA GLN A 125 51.21 2.47 14.28
C GLN A 125 50.16 1.37 14.17
N SER A 126 50.53 0.13 14.50
CA SER A 126 49.62 -1.01 14.50
C SER A 126 48.46 -0.81 15.49
N ARG A 127 48.72 -0.21 16.66
CA ARG A 127 47.67 0.15 17.62
C ARG A 127 46.72 1.20 17.04
N ALA A 128 47.23 2.24 16.38
CA ALA A 128 46.40 3.25 15.74
C ALA A 128 45.51 2.65 14.64
N ASP A 129 46.03 1.70 13.86
CA ASP A 129 45.25 0.99 12.84
C ASP A 129 44.14 0.14 13.48
N ALA A 130 44.42 -0.55 14.59
CA ALA A 130 43.43 -1.32 15.34
C ALA A 130 42.32 -0.44 15.94
N GLU A 131 42.68 0.74 16.46
CA GLU A 131 41.71 1.73 16.94
C GLU A 131 40.79 2.25 15.83
N GLU A 132 41.32 2.44 14.61
CA GLU A 132 40.49 2.89 13.49
C GLU A 132 39.53 1.79 13.01
N ILE A 133 39.96 0.51 13.02
CA ILE A 133 39.07 -0.64 12.78
C ILE A 133 37.96 -0.66 13.82
N GLN A 134 38.29 -0.46 15.10
CA GLN A 134 37.31 -0.46 16.19
C GLN A 134 36.28 0.66 16.00
N LYS A 135 36.73 1.89 15.75
CA LYS A 135 35.85 3.04 15.48
C LYS A 135 34.97 2.80 14.24
N ALA A 136 35.50 2.20 13.19
CA ALA A 136 34.73 1.85 12.00
C ALA A 136 33.65 0.81 12.29
N GLY A 137 33.98 -0.23 13.07
CA GLY A 137 33.03 -1.24 13.54
C GLY A 137 31.91 -0.65 14.39
N GLU A 138 32.22 0.28 15.29
CA GLU A 138 31.23 0.96 16.13
C GLU A 138 30.25 1.78 15.29
N ARG A 139 30.76 2.55 14.31
CA ARG A 139 29.92 3.30 13.36
C ARG A 139 28.99 2.38 12.56
N ALA A 140 29.50 1.22 12.12
CA ALA A 140 28.70 0.24 11.39
C ALA A 140 27.61 -0.42 12.28
N ALA A 141 27.93 -0.66 13.55
CA ALA A 141 26.97 -1.17 14.54
C ALA A 141 25.84 -0.16 14.81
N ASP A 142 26.17 1.13 14.92
CA ASP A 142 25.18 2.19 15.05
C ASP A 142 24.22 2.26 13.85
N LEU A 143 24.76 2.19 12.63
CA LEU A 143 23.96 2.18 11.42
C LEU A 143 23.03 0.95 11.35
N THR A 144 23.55 -0.22 11.72
CA THR A 144 22.76 -1.47 11.76
C THR A 144 21.63 -1.39 12.77
N ARG A 145 21.86 -0.77 13.94
CA ARG A 145 20.82 -0.51 14.95
C ARG A 145 19.72 0.42 14.42
N GLN A 146 20.06 1.45 13.66
CA GLN A 146 19.08 2.35 13.06
C GLN A 146 18.19 1.63 12.04
N ILE A 147 18.76 0.73 11.22
CA ILE A 147 18.00 -0.10 10.28
C ILE A 147 17.05 -1.05 11.04
N LEU A 148 17.51 -1.65 12.15
CA LEU A 148 16.68 -2.50 13.01
C LEU A 148 15.52 -1.76 13.65
N ALA A 149 15.74 -0.52 14.10
CA ALA A 149 14.68 0.32 14.67
C ALA A 149 13.56 0.60 13.66
N PHE A 150 13.90 0.72 12.38
CA PHE A 150 12.92 0.88 11.30
C PHE A 150 12.22 -0.44 10.91
N SER A 151 12.93 -1.56 11.05
CA SER A 151 12.45 -2.91 10.73
C SER A 151 11.52 -3.49 11.82
N ARG A 152 11.77 -3.15 13.08
CA ARG A 152 10.95 -3.60 14.22
C ARG A 152 9.61 -2.86 14.24
N ARG A 153 8.54 -3.62 13.98
CA ARG A 153 7.15 -3.26 14.37
C ARG A 153 6.95 -3.41 15.88
N ASP A 154 7.88 -2.93 16.71
CA ASP A 154 7.60 -2.93 18.14
C ASP A 154 6.34 -2.07 18.35
N GLN A 155 5.33 -2.65 19.00
CA GLN A 155 4.26 -1.87 19.63
C GLN A 155 4.96 -0.72 20.35
N PRO A 156 4.66 0.55 20.06
CA PRO A 156 5.40 1.66 20.64
C PRO A 156 5.40 1.49 22.15
N ARG A 157 6.57 1.21 22.72
CA ARG A 157 6.71 1.10 24.16
C ARG A 157 6.52 2.51 24.67
N LEU A 158 5.39 2.76 25.34
CA LEU A 158 5.18 4.04 26.01
C LEU A 158 6.11 4.08 27.21
N GLU A 159 7.22 4.80 27.06
CA GLU A 159 8.15 5.10 28.12
C GLU A 159 8.19 6.62 28.34
N ALA A 160 8.39 7.05 29.59
CA ALA A 160 8.56 8.45 29.89
C ALA A 160 9.89 8.91 29.30
N VAL A 161 9.84 9.75 28.28
CA VAL A 161 11.02 10.29 27.61
C VAL A 161 11.13 11.78 27.90
N ASP A 162 12.35 12.25 28.21
CA ASP A 162 12.63 13.67 28.28
C ASP A 162 12.65 14.24 26.86
N VAL A 163 11.68 15.09 26.55
CA VAL A 163 11.52 15.72 25.23
C VAL A 163 12.75 16.56 24.88
N ASN A 164 13.41 17.19 25.86
CA ASN A 164 14.60 18.01 25.61
C ASN A 164 15.76 17.14 25.14
N GLU A 165 15.93 15.94 25.70
CA GLU A 165 16.99 15.00 25.32
C GLU A 165 16.80 14.48 23.88
N VAL A 166 15.55 14.20 23.49
CA VAL A 166 15.19 13.77 22.13
C VAL A 166 15.44 14.88 21.11
N VAL A 167 15.01 16.11 21.43
CA VAL A 167 15.22 17.28 20.57
C VAL A 167 16.71 17.54 20.38
N ASP A 168 17.50 17.51 21.46
CA ASP A 168 18.95 17.68 21.39
C ASP A 168 19.63 16.61 20.53
N HIS A 169 19.18 15.36 20.63
CA HIS A 169 19.71 14.27 19.80
C HIS A 169 19.37 14.46 18.32
N MET A 170 18.15 14.90 17.99
CA MET A 170 17.76 15.22 16.62
C MET A 170 18.54 16.39 16.04
N VAL A 171 18.74 17.47 16.80
CA VAL A 171 19.55 18.62 16.39
C VAL A 171 21.00 18.21 16.13
N ARG A 172 21.59 17.35 16.98
CA ARG A 172 22.93 16.80 16.76
C ARG A 172 23.03 15.95 15.49
N MET A 173 22.02 15.15 15.17
CA MET A 173 21.98 14.39 13.91
C MET A 173 21.84 15.30 12.69
N LEU A 174 20.95 16.29 12.74
CA LEU A 174 20.72 17.22 11.63
C LEU A 174 21.97 18.06 11.33
N ASN A 175 22.67 18.54 12.36
CA ASN A 175 23.93 19.26 12.22
C ASN A 175 25.09 18.40 11.70
N ARG A 176 24.97 17.07 11.72
CA ARG A 176 25.94 16.16 11.10
C ARG A 176 25.63 15.87 9.63
N LEU A 177 24.39 16.09 9.20
CA LEU A 177 23.91 15.81 7.84
C LEU A 177 23.86 17.05 6.95
N LEU A 178 23.77 18.24 7.54
CA LEU A 178 23.80 19.52 6.85
C LEU A 178 25.13 20.21 7.21
N PRO A 179 25.96 20.60 6.22
CA PRO A 179 27.22 21.30 6.45
C PRO A 179 27.02 22.71 7.03
#